data_AF-A0A961TC21-F1
#
_entry.id   AF-A0A961TC21-F1
#
_cell.length_a   1.000
_cell.length_b   1.000
_cell.length_c   1.000
_cell.angle_alpha   90.00
_cell.angle_beta   90.00
_cell.angle_gamma   90.00
#
_symmetry.space_group_name_H-M   'P 1'
#
loop_
_entity.id
_entity.type
_entity.pdbx_description
1 polymer ?
#
loop_
_entity_poly.entity_id
_entity_poly.type
_entity_poly.pdbx_seq_one_letter_code
_entity_poly.pdbx_strand_id
1 'polypeptide(L)' 'GKQGHAIAAALADAGASVTLVSGPVTLDDPQGVATLHVETAREMQAAVESALPADIAV' A
#
# COMPACT_ATOMS: atom_id res chain seq x y z
N GLY A 1 -1.64 6.67 -4.88
CA GLY A 1 -1.30 7.99 -5.47
C GLY A 1 0.17 8.33 -5.22
N LYS A 2 0.72 9.38 -5.87
CA LYS A 2 2.17 9.67 -5.86
C LYS A 2 2.81 9.69 -4.47
N GLN A 3 2.21 10.42 -3.53
CA GLN A 3 2.76 10.53 -2.17
C GLN A 3 2.73 9.19 -1.42
N GLY A 4 1.60 8.47 -1.46
CA GLY A 4 1.49 7.16 -0.81
C GLY A 4 2.49 6.12 -1.35
N HIS A 5 2.76 6.11 -2.66
CA HIS A 5 3.78 5.24 -3.25
C HIS A 5 5.20 5.61 -2.78
N ALA A 6 5.51 6.91 -2.72
CA ALA A 6 6.80 7.38 -2.21
C ALA A 6 7.01 7.03 -0.73
N ILE A 7 5.96 7.14 0.09
CA ILE A 7 6.00 6.73 1.50
C ILE A 7 6.21 5.22 1.61
N ALA A 8 5.45 4.42 0.85
CA ALA A 8 5.58 2.97 0.87
C ALA A 8 6.99 2.51 0.46
N ALA A 9 7.55 3.09 -0.62
CA ALA A 9 8.91 2.83 -1.05
C ALA A 9 9.94 3.16 0.05
N ALA A 10 9.84 4.36 0.64
CA ALA A 10 10.78 4.80 1.67
C ALA A 10 10.73 3.92 2.93
N LEU A 11 9.56 3.42 3.31
CA LEU A 11 9.40 2.49 4.43
C LEU A 11 10.03 1.12 4.11
N ALA A 12 9.83 0.60 2.90
CA ALA A 12 10.44 -0.65 2.45
C ALA A 12 11.97 -0.53 2.40
N ASP A 13 12.50 0.57 1.86
CA ASP A 13 13.94 0.89 1.84
C ASP A 13 14.53 1.00 3.25
N ALA A 14 13.74 1.45 4.23
CA ALA A 14 14.12 1.48 5.63
C ALA A 14 14.03 0.11 6.33
N GLY A 15 13.63 -0.95 5.62
CA GLY A 15 13.56 -2.33 6.10
C GLY A 15 12.21 -2.73 6.72
N ALA A 16 11.17 -1.91 6.59
CA ALA A 16 9.84 -2.28 7.03
C ALA A 16 9.20 -3.31 6.07
N SER A 17 8.37 -4.21 6.61
CA SER A 17 7.45 -4.98 5.79
C SER A 17 6.25 -4.09 5.47
N VAL A 18 6.06 -3.78 4.18
CA VAL A 18 5.04 -2.81 3.74
C VAL A 18 4.04 -3.48 2.83
N THR A 19 2.76 -3.33 3.19
CA THR A 19 1.62 -3.60 2.31
C THR A 19 1.03 -2.27 1.86
N LEU A 20 0.96 -2.05 0.54
CA LEU A 20 0.33 -0.86 -0.06
C LEU A 20 -1.01 -1.25 -0.69
N VAL A 21 -2.12 -0.79 -0.14
CA VAL A 21 -3.43 -0.89 -0.81
C VAL A 21 -3.59 0.33 -1.72
N SER A 22 -3.56 0.11 -3.03
CA SER A 22 -3.63 1.18 -4.03
C SER A 22 -4.95 1.18 -4.79
N GLY A 23 -5.64 2.32 -4.77
CA GLY A 23 -6.71 2.62 -5.72
C GLY A 23 -6.18 2.85 -7.15
N PRO A 24 -7.04 3.19 -8.12
CA PRO A 24 -6.66 3.34 -9.51
C PRO A 24 -5.62 4.45 -9.72
N VAL A 25 -4.42 4.07 -10.15
CA VAL A 25 -3.31 4.98 -10.48
C VAL A 25 -2.50 4.43 -11.64
N THR A 26 -1.82 5.32 -12.37
CA THR A 26 -0.93 4.95 -13.49
C THR A 26 0.54 4.94 -13.08
N LEU A 27 0.82 4.64 -11.81
CA LEU A 27 2.18 4.59 -11.27
C LEU A 27 2.62 3.14 -11.18
N ASP A 28 3.90 2.88 -11.40
CA ASP A 28 4.47 1.56 -11.17
C ASP A 28 4.49 1.24 -9.67
N ASP A 29 4.38 -0.04 -9.36
CA ASP A 29 4.44 -0.53 -7.99
C ASP A 29 5.85 -0.32 -7.41
N PRO A 30 5.98 0.20 -6.17
CA PRO A 30 7.29 0.37 -5.55
C PRO A 30 8.00 -0.98 -5.37
N GLN A 31 9.30 -1.03 -5.65
CA GLN A 31 10.07 -2.24 -5.39
C GLN A 31 10.08 -2.59 -3.90
N GLY A 32 10.03 -3.89 -3.60
CA GLY A 32 10.06 -4.39 -2.22
C GLY A 32 8.77 -4.17 -1.42
N VAL A 33 7.74 -3.58 -2.03
CA VAL A 33 6.42 -3.37 -1.40
C VAL A 33 5.42 -4.39 -1.93
N ALA A 34 4.64 -5.00 -1.03
CA ALA A 34 3.51 -5.83 -1.42
C ALA A 34 2.31 -4.94 -1.78
N THR A 35 2.04 -4.75 -3.08
CA THR A 35 0.95 -3.89 -3.54
C THR A 35 -0.33 -4.68 -3.84
N LEU A 36 -1.44 -4.22 -3.27
CA LEU A 36 -2.81 -4.72 -3.52
C LEU A 36 -3.58 -3.65 -4.30
N HIS A 37 -3.92 -3.93 -5.56
CA HIS A 37 -4.71 -3.02 -6.40
C HIS A 37 -6.21 -3.22 -6.15
N VAL A 38 -6.93 -2.11 -6.02
CA VAL A 38 -8.38 -2.08 -5.80
C VAL A 38 -9.01 -1.00 -6.67
N GLU A 39 -10.26 -1.17 -7.07
CA GLU A 39 -10.98 -0.23 -7.92
C GLU A 39 -11.98 0.62 -7.13
N THR A 40 -12.54 0.05 -6.06
CA THR A 40 -13.59 0.69 -5.27
C THR A 40 -13.21 0.92 -3.81
N ALA A 41 -13.89 1.86 -3.16
CA ALA A 41 -13.72 2.09 -1.72
C ALA A 41 -14.08 0.85 -0.87
N ARG A 42 -15.03 0.02 -1.32
CA ARG A 42 -15.42 -1.20 -0.59
C ARG A 42 -14.33 -2.27 -0.66
N GLU A 43 -13.72 -2.44 -1.83
CA GLU A 43 -12.56 -3.33 -1.98
C GLU A 43 -11.36 -2.83 -1.17
N MET A 44 -11.12 -1.51 -1.18
CA MET A 44 -10.09 -0.89 -0.35
C MET A 44 -10.28 -1.21 1.13
N GLN A 45 -11.51 -1.04 1.64
CA GLN A 45 -11.82 -1.37 3.03
C GLN A 45 -11.52 -2.85 3.33
N ALA A 46 -12.01 -3.77 2.50
CA ALA A 46 -11.80 -5.21 2.70
C ALA A 46 -10.31 -5.60 2.64
N ALA A 47 -9.55 -4.99 1.73
CA ALA A 47 -8.12 -5.23 1.59
C ALA A 47 -7.33 -4.71 2.81
N VAL A 48 -7.67 -3.52 3.31
CA VAL A 48 -7.07 -2.97 4.53
C VAL A 48 -7.40 -3.85 5.73
N GLU A 49 -8.65 -4.25 5.92
CA GLU A 49 -9.07 -5.14 7.01
C GLU A 49 -8.34 -6.49 6.96
N SER A 50 -8.12 -7.03 5.75
CA SER A 50 -7.40 -8.30 5.55
C SER A 50 -5.89 -8.17 5.77
N ALA A 51 -5.33 -6.96 5.64
CA ALA A 51 -3.91 -6.69 5.88
C ALA A 51 -3.60 -6.42 7.36
N LEU A 52 -4.62 -6.31 8.22
CA LEU A 52 -4.43 -6.20 9.66
C LEU A 52 -4.05 -7.55 10.29
N PRO A 53 -3.30 -7.55 11.40
CA PRO A 53 -2.81 -6.39 12.15
C PRO A 53 -1.61 -5.70 11.48
N ALA A 54 -1.48 -4.39 11.69
CA ALA A 54 -0.31 -3.60 11.30
C ALA A 54 0.17 -2.77 12.50
N ASP A 55 1.47 -2.58 12.62
CA ASP A 55 2.06 -1.74 13.67
C ASP A 55 1.79 -0.25 13.44
N ILE A 56 1.66 0.17 12.17
CA ILE A 56 1.46 1.56 11.73
C ILE A 56 0.51 1.57 10.52
N ALA A 57 -0.36 2.58 10.44
CA ALA A 57 -1.18 2.89 9.25
C ALA A 57 -1.02 4.38 8.87
N VAL A 58 -0.99 4.67 7.57
CA VAL A 58 -0.77 6.01 6.99
C VAL A 58 -1.91 6.37 6.05
#